data_AF-A0A1F7XVG4-F1
#
_entry.id   AF-A0A1F7XVG4-F1
#
_cell.length_a   1.000
_cell.length_b   1.000
_cell.length_c   1.000
_cell.angle_alpha   90.00
_cell.angle_beta   90.00
_cell.angle_gamma   90.00
#
_symmetry.space_group_name_H-M   'P 1'
#
loop_
_entity.id
_entity.type
_entity.pdbx_description
1 polymer ?
#
loop_
_entity_poly.entity_id
_entity_poly.type
_entity_poly.pdbx_seq_one_letter_code
_entity_poly.pdbx_strand_id
1 'polypeptide(L)'
;MNKDQLKILASILFYLVITFSLHPIVGNLVGMFILVPIVVSAWVYGKKGGLITGIVLAVLNYMLLRTLNILVTRDLIQIMMGSVAGIIIGFSFGFTRDKLSELENLRNQLIGLKLGVERSKDVIFITNKNGIITYANTAFTKTYGYTSDEWKGKTPRLIKSGKQTTQFYENFWGKIKSGQTIELSIINKTKDGRFISMEASVNPIISESQGILGFLAIQRDVTEKKRLDESLLSRSGELERLNSLMVDRELKMIELKENLKNKIH
;
A
#
# COMPACT_ATOMS: atom_id res chain seq x y z
N MET A 1 20.21 28.20 -1.52
CA MET A 1 20.99 27.11 -0.88
C MET A 1 20.12 26.47 0.21
N ASN A 2 19.85 25.16 0.16
CA ASN A 2 19.01 24.48 1.17
C ASN A 2 19.77 24.33 2.52
N LYS A 3 19.06 24.18 3.64
CA LYS A 3 19.60 23.94 5.00
C LYS A 3 20.63 22.82 5.03
N ASP A 4 20.42 21.79 4.21
CA ASP A 4 21.31 20.65 4.08
C ASP A 4 22.59 20.97 3.28
N GLN A 5 22.53 21.90 2.32
CA GLN A 5 23.73 22.36 1.61
C GLN A 5 24.57 23.28 2.51
N LEU A 6 23.90 24.10 3.35
CA LEU A 6 24.57 24.94 4.33
C LEU A 6 25.36 24.12 5.37
N LYS A 7 24.82 22.99 5.83
CA LYS A 7 25.53 22.07 6.74
C LYS A 7 26.80 21.48 6.14
N ILE A 8 26.76 21.06 4.88
CA ILE A 8 27.95 20.58 4.18
C ILE A 8 28.97 21.70 4.02
N LEU A 9 28.53 22.86 3.53
CA LEU A 9 29.43 23.98 3.27
C LEU A 9 30.10 24.43 4.58
N ALA A 10 29.35 24.52 5.67
CA ALA A 10 29.88 24.80 7.00
C ALA A 10 30.89 23.74 7.45
N SER A 11 30.61 22.45 7.23
CA SER A 11 31.54 21.37 7.58
C SER A 11 32.83 21.41 6.74
N ILE A 12 32.73 21.72 5.44
CA ILE A 12 33.89 21.87 4.55
C ILE A 12 34.73 23.08 4.95
N LEU A 13 34.09 24.24 5.18
CA LEU A 13 34.76 25.46 5.64
C LEU A 13 35.46 25.24 6.99
N PHE A 14 34.77 24.59 7.93
CA PHE A 14 35.33 24.25 9.22
C PHE A 14 36.57 23.35 9.09
N TYR A 15 36.52 22.32 8.23
CA TYR A 15 37.68 21.48 7.94
C TYR A 15 38.85 22.28 7.34
N LEU A 16 38.59 23.18 6.39
CA LEU A 16 39.64 24.00 5.78
C LEU A 16 40.29 24.94 6.80
N VAL A 17 39.50 25.55 7.69
CA VAL A 17 40.01 26.41 8.77
C VAL A 17 40.86 25.61 9.76
N ILE A 18 40.37 24.45 10.21
CA ILE A 18 41.13 23.52 11.05
C ILE A 18 42.44 23.12 10.39
N THR A 19 42.37 22.78 9.10
CA THR A 19 43.54 22.36 8.34
C THR A 19 44.59 23.46 8.30
N PHE A 20 44.18 24.70 8.01
CA PHE A 20 45.06 25.85 7.99
C PHE A 20 45.68 26.15 9.36
N SER A 21 44.86 26.26 10.41
CA SER A 21 45.31 26.72 11.72
C SER A 21 46.17 25.71 12.48
N LEU A 22 45.91 24.41 12.29
CA LEU A 22 46.56 23.37 13.07
C LEU A 22 47.69 22.65 12.35
N HIS A 23 47.85 22.81 11.03
CA HIS A 23 48.95 22.19 10.28
C HIS A 23 50.34 22.46 10.88
N PRO A 24 50.69 23.68 11.36
CA PRO A 24 51.99 23.92 11.99
C PRO A 24 52.22 23.16 13.31
N ILE A 25 51.14 22.74 13.98
CA ILE A 25 51.18 22.18 15.34
C ILE A 25 51.09 20.65 15.31
N VAL A 26 50.11 20.11 14.60
CA VAL A 26 49.82 18.67 14.53
C VAL A 26 50.35 18.01 13.26
N GLY A 27 50.92 18.80 12.34
CA GLY A 27 51.47 18.32 11.09
C GLY A 27 50.47 17.44 10.35
N ASN A 28 50.90 16.22 10.03
CA ASN A 28 50.16 15.38 9.11
C ASN A 28 48.91 14.71 9.73
N LEU A 29 48.75 14.74 11.06
CA LEU A 29 47.54 14.24 11.75
C LEU A 29 46.28 15.02 11.33
N VAL A 30 46.44 16.24 10.83
CA VAL A 30 45.37 17.09 10.30
C VAL A 30 44.58 16.41 9.17
N GLY A 31 45.23 15.59 8.36
CA GLY A 31 44.58 14.83 7.27
C GLY A 31 43.52 13.83 7.76
N MET A 32 43.53 13.44 9.04
CA MET A 32 42.50 12.56 9.62
C MET A 32 41.13 13.23 9.73
N PHE A 33 41.07 14.57 9.76
CA PHE A 33 39.81 15.32 9.89
C PHE A 33 39.03 15.44 8.57
N ILE A 34 39.61 15.02 7.43
CA ILE A 34 38.94 15.03 6.11
C ILE A 34 37.72 14.11 6.08
N LEU A 35 37.65 13.17 7.01
CA LEU A 35 36.55 12.23 7.17
C LEU A 35 35.26 12.92 7.60
N VAL A 36 35.34 13.99 8.39
CA VAL A 36 34.16 14.59 9.03
C VAL A 36 33.19 15.16 7.99
N PRO A 37 33.60 16.01 7.03
CA PRO A 37 32.65 16.53 6.04
C PRO A 37 32.21 15.45 5.04
N ILE A 38 33.05 14.44 4.78
CA ILE A 38 32.69 13.31 3.92
C ILE A 38 31.57 12.48 4.55
N VAL A 39 31.68 12.15 5.84
CA VAL A 39 30.66 11.42 6.59
C VAL A 39 29.39 12.25 6.73
N VAL A 40 29.50 13.55 7.02
CA VAL A 40 28.33 14.46 7.06
C VAL A 40 27.64 14.52 5.70
N SER A 41 28.39 14.60 4.61
CA SER A 41 27.82 14.60 3.26
C SER A 41 27.17 13.26 2.90
N ALA A 42 27.80 12.15 3.27
CA ALA A 42 27.24 10.81 3.12
C ALA A 42 25.93 10.64 3.91
N TRP A 43 25.88 11.18 5.13
CA TRP A 43 24.69 11.19 5.97
C TRP A 43 23.54 11.98 5.34
N VAL A 44 23.84 13.13 4.75
CA VAL A 44 22.80 14.06 4.26
C VAL A 44 22.34 13.71 2.84
N TYR A 45 23.25 13.31 1.95
CA TYR A 45 22.96 13.07 0.52
C TYR A 45 23.20 11.64 0.04
N GLY A 46 23.48 10.72 0.97
CA GLY A 46 23.67 9.31 0.63
C GLY A 46 25.03 9.04 0.00
N LYS A 47 25.19 7.88 -0.63
CA LYS A 47 26.51 7.43 -1.13
C LYS A 47 27.16 8.39 -2.13
N LYS A 48 26.36 9.07 -2.96
CA LYS A 48 26.85 10.05 -3.94
C LYS A 48 27.39 11.31 -3.28
N GLY A 49 26.76 11.76 -2.18
CA GLY A 49 27.21 12.92 -1.41
C GLY A 49 28.60 12.71 -0.83
N GLY A 50 28.79 11.60 -0.11
CA GLY A 50 30.09 11.24 0.46
C GLY A 50 31.19 11.15 -0.60
N LEU A 51 30.91 10.50 -1.73
CA LEU A 51 31.86 10.37 -2.84
C LEU A 51 32.28 11.72 -3.43
N ILE A 52 31.31 12.58 -3.78
CA ILE A 52 31.58 13.90 -4.37
C ILE A 52 32.37 14.78 -3.39
N THR A 53 31.96 14.82 -2.12
CA THR A 53 32.65 15.61 -1.09
C THR A 53 34.06 15.11 -0.85
N GLY A 54 34.29 13.79 -0.88
CA GLY A 54 35.64 13.22 -0.76
C GLY A 54 36.56 13.63 -1.91
N ILE A 55 36.07 13.55 -3.15
CA ILE A 55 36.84 13.98 -4.34
C ILE A 55 37.16 15.49 -4.27
N VAL A 56 36.16 16.32 -3.97
CA VAL A 56 36.32 17.78 -3.88
C VAL A 56 37.33 18.15 -2.79
N LEU A 57 37.23 17.55 -1.61
CA LEU A 57 38.16 17.81 -0.51
C LEU A 57 39.58 17.34 -0.83
N ALA A 58 39.75 16.20 -1.50
CA ALA A 58 41.07 15.73 -1.93
C ALA A 58 41.76 16.74 -2.86
N VAL A 59 41.02 17.28 -3.84
CA VAL A 59 41.52 18.28 -4.79
C VAL A 59 41.83 19.61 -4.08
N LEU A 60 40.91 20.11 -3.25
CA LEU A 60 41.10 21.38 -2.52
C LEU A 60 42.30 21.31 -1.57
N ASN A 61 42.46 20.19 -0.86
CA ASN A 61 43.57 20.01 0.07
C ASN A 61 44.92 19.97 -0.66
N TYR A 62 45.00 19.28 -1.81
CA TYR A 62 46.18 19.30 -2.67
C TYR A 62 46.53 20.71 -3.17
N MET A 63 45.54 21.46 -3.66
CA MET A 63 45.76 22.84 -4.11
C MET A 63 46.27 23.74 -2.99
N LEU A 64 45.64 23.68 -1.81
CA LEU A 64 46.01 24.51 -0.66
C LEU A 64 47.47 24.25 -0.23
N LEU A 65 47.84 22.99 -0.03
CA LEU A 65 49.17 22.63 0.46
C LEU A 65 50.27 22.92 -0.58
N ARG A 66 49.96 22.78 -1.87
CA ARG A 66 50.85 23.17 -2.95
C ARG A 66 51.08 24.68 -2.99
N THR A 67 50.03 25.49 -2.86
CA THR A 67 50.13 26.96 -2.85
C THR A 67 50.96 27.47 -1.67
N LEU A 68 50.87 26.80 -0.51
CA LEU A 68 51.62 27.17 0.68
C LEU A 68 53.07 26.67 0.67
N ASN A 69 53.48 25.91 -0.35
CA ASN A 69 54.81 25.31 -0.48
C ASN A 69 55.21 24.40 0.71
N ILE A 70 54.22 23.79 1.36
CA ILE A 70 54.40 22.87 2.50
C ILE A 70 54.47 21.40 2.02
N LEU A 71 54.49 21.18 0.71
CA LEU A 71 54.32 19.85 0.12
C LEU A 71 55.61 19.01 0.20
N VAL A 72 55.74 18.16 1.22
CA VAL A 72 56.78 17.12 1.27
C VAL A 72 56.23 15.81 0.69
N THR A 73 57.08 14.94 0.12
CA THR A 73 56.68 13.65 -0.48
C THR A 73 55.84 12.78 0.48
N ARG A 74 56.13 12.82 1.79
CA ARG A 74 55.40 12.09 2.83
C ARG A 74 53.96 12.61 3.00
N ASP A 75 53.74 13.91 2.82
CA ASP A 75 52.44 14.56 3.00
C ASP A 75 51.50 14.19 1.85
N LEU A 76 52.04 14.08 0.63
CA LEU A 76 51.29 13.64 -0.54
C LEU A 76 50.70 12.23 -0.35
N ILE A 77 51.51 11.28 0.14
CA ILE A 77 51.07 9.89 0.37
C ILE A 77 49.93 9.85 1.41
N GLN A 78 50.04 10.66 2.47
CA GLN A 78 49.05 10.70 3.54
C GLN A 78 47.74 11.35 3.11
N ILE A 79 47.78 12.40 2.29
CA ILE A 79 46.57 13.00 1.69
C ILE A 79 45.88 11.97 0.79
N MET A 80 46.63 11.24 -0.02
CA MET A 80 46.07 10.18 -0.88
C MET A 80 45.42 9.07 -0.05
N MET A 81 46.11 8.55 0.96
CA MET A 81 45.56 7.51 1.85
C MET A 81 44.33 7.98 2.62
N GLY A 82 44.35 9.19 3.19
CA GLY A 82 43.23 9.77 3.92
C GLY A 82 42.02 10.04 3.04
N SER A 83 42.24 10.49 1.80
CA SER A 83 41.19 10.71 0.81
C SER A 83 40.56 9.38 0.38
N VAL A 84 41.37 8.36 0.11
CA VAL A 84 40.89 7.01 -0.23
C VAL A 84 40.09 6.42 0.93
N ALA A 85 40.63 6.45 2.16
CA ALA A 85 39.93 5.98 3.35
C ALA A 85 38.62 6.73 3.58
N GLY A 86 38.61 8.05 3.42
CA GLY A 86 37.42 8.89 3.55
C GLY A 86 36.36 8.59 2.52
N ILE A 87 36.75 8.41 1.25
CA ILE A 87 35.82 8.02 0.19
C ILE A 87 35.22 6.65 0.49
N ILE A 88 36.02 5.67 0.93
CA ILE A 88 35.54 4.33 1.28
C ILE A 88 34.55 4.39 2.45
N ILE A 89 34.90 5.10 3.53
CA ILE A 89 34.06 5.26 4.72
C ILE A 89 32.77 6.01 4.36
N GLY A 90 32.87 7.14 3.64
CA GLY A 90 31.73 7.92 3.20
C GLY A 90 30.81 7.14 2.26
N PHE A 91 31.38 6.36 1.34
CA PHE A 91 30.60 5.52 0.44
C PHE A 91 29.88 4.40 1.21
N SER A 92 30.58 3.71 2.12
CA SER A 92 29.99 2.66 2.96
C SER A 92 28.87 3.21 3.84
N PHE A 93 29.10 4.34 4.51
CA PHE A 93 28.12 4.99 5.38
C PHE A 93 26.89 5.48 4.58
N GLY A 94 27.13 6.10 3.44
CA GLY A 94 26.06 6.54 2.54
C GLY A 94 25.27 5.38 1.94
N PHE A 95 25.94 4.26 1.60
CA PHE A 95 25.29 3.06 1.11
C PHE A 95 24.37 2.44 2.16
N THR A 96 24.85 2.32 3.41
CA THR A 96 24.05 1.82 4.53
C THR A 96 22.83 2.72 4.78
N ARG A 97 23.02 4.04 4.76
CA ARG A 97 21.93 5.01 4.93
C ARG A 97 20.88 4.93 3.82
N ASP A 98 21.31 4.84 2.56
CA ASP A 98 20.41 4.68 1.42
C ASP A 98 19.60 3.39 1.54
N LYS A 99 20.25 2.28 1.92
CA LYS A 99 19.58 1.00 2.11
C LYS A 99 18.59 1.02 3.28
N LEU A 100 18.94 1.69 4.37
CA LEU A 100 18.04 1.84 5.53
C LEU A 100 16.79 2.66 5.16
N SER A 101 16.97 3.76 4.43
CA SER A 101 15.84 4.58 3.97
C SER A 101 14.91 3.82 3.02
N GLU A 102 15.45 2.97 2.14
CA GLU A 102 14.66 2.11 1.25
C GLU A 102 13.83 1.11 2.05
N LEU A 103 14.44 0.46 3.06
CA LEU A 103 13.76 -0.48 3.94
C LEU A 103 12.66 0.18 4.77
N GLU A 104 12.90 1.38 5.29
CA GLU A 104 11.89 2.16 6.01
C GLU A 104 10.72 2.54 5.11
N ASN A 105 11.00 2.98 3.88
CA ASN A 105 9.95 3.31 2.93
C ASN A 105 9.09 2.07 2.58
N LEU A 106 9.74 0.93 2.31
CA LEU A 106 9.03 -0.33 2.05
C LEU A 106 8.18 -0.76 3.26
N ARG A 107 8.74 -0.66 4.47
CA ARG A 107 8.02 -0.93 5.71
C ARG A 107 6.79 -0.02 5.86
N ASN A 108 6.93 1.28 5.58
CA ASN A 108 5.83 2.24 5.66
C ASN A 108 4.74 1.95 4.63
N GLN A 109 5.10 1.57 3.40
CA GLN A 109 4.14 1.12 2.38
C GLN A 109 3.38 -0.13 2.83
N LEU A 110 4.07 -1.13 3.40
CA LEU A 110 3.44 -2.35 3.93
C LEU A 110 2.50 -2.05 5.10
N ILE A 111 2.90 -1.16 6.02
CA ILE A 111 2.05 -0.72 7.13
C ILE A 111 0.82 0.02 6.60
N GLY A 112 1.00 0.92 5.64
CA GLY A 112 -0.09 1.66 4.99
C GLY A 112 -1.10 0.72 4.33
N LEU A 113 -0.63 -0.25 3.54
CA LEU A 113 -1.47 -1.28 2.92
C LEU A 113 -2.22 -2.10 3.97
N LYS A 114 -1.51 -2.59 5.00
CA LYS A 114 -2.12 -3.38 6.08
C LYS A 114 -3.22 -2.59 6.79
N LEU A 115 -2.95 -1.35 7.18
CA LEU A 115 -3.93 -0.50 7.86
C LEU A 115 -5.13 -0.16 6.97
N GLY A 116 -4.89 0.08 5.68
CA GLY A 116 -5.94 0.33 4.70
C GLY A 116 -6.88 -0.86 4.55
N VAL A 117 -6.33 -2.07 4.38
CA VAL A 117 -7.09 -3.33 4.31
C VAL A 117 -7.83 -3.62 5.63
N GLU A 118 -7.16 -3.40 6.76
CA GLU A 118 -7.70 -3.67 8.10
C GLU A 118 -8.93 -2.79 8.42
N ARG A 119 -8.92 -1.53 7.95
CA ARG A 119 -9.97 -0.54 8.17
C ARG A 119 -10.99 -0.45 7.02
N SER A 120 -10.87 -1.28 5.99
CA SER A 120 -11.85 -1.33 4.91
C SER A 120 -13.24 -1.69 5.45
N LYS A 121 -14.29 -1.14 4.83
CA LYS A 121 -15.69 -1.52 5.11
C LYS A 121 -16.04 -2.87 4.50
N ASP A 122 -15.41 -3.19 3.37
CA ASP A 122 -15.60 -4.48 2.71
C ASP A 122 -14.86 -5.56 3.52
N VAL A 123 -15.47 -6.74 3.57
CA VAL A 123 -14.89 -7.92 4.21
C VAL A 123 -13.76 -8.43 3.34
N ILE A 124 -12.55 -8.52 3.90
CA ILE A 124 -11.37 -8.99 3.18
C ILE A 124 -10.76 -10.15 3.96
N PHE A 125 -10.55 -11.29 3.29
CA PHE A 125 -9.82 -12.41 3.87
C PHE A 125 -8.96 -13.12 2.82
N ILE A 126 -7.87 -13.70 3.30
CA ILE A 126 -6.91 -14.44 2.50
C ILE A 126 -6.88 -15.88 3.01
N THR A 127 -6.82 -16.80 2.07
CA THR A 127 -6.64 -18.22 2.34
C THR A 127 -5.33 -18.72 1.74
N ASN A 128 -4.80 -19.82 2.28
CA ASN A 128 -3.74 -20.57 1.60
C ASN A 128 -4.30 -21.41 0.44
N LYS A 129 -3.42 -22.08 -0.32
CA LYS A 129 -3.81 -22.96 -1.44
C LYS A 129 -4.83 -24.06 -1.10
N ASN A 130 -4.93 -24.45 0.18
CA ASN A 130 -5.90 -25.44 0.67
C ASN A 130 -7.24 -24.83 1.09
N GLY A 131 -7.42 -23.51 0.91
CA GLY A 131 -8.63 -22.79 1.30
C GLY A 131 -8.76 -22.54 2.80
N ILE A 132 -7.66 -22.62 3.56
CA ILE A 132 -7.63 -22.30 4.99
C ILE A 132 -7.35 -20.81 5.15
N ILE A 133 -8.18 -20.11 5.93
CA ILE A 133 -8.07 -18.68 6.21
C ILE A 133 -6.79 -18.43 7.02
N THR A 134 -5.90 -17.61 6.44
CA THR A 134 -4.63 -17.18 7.04
C THR A 134 -4.67 -15.74 7.53
N TYR A 135 -5.54 -14.92 6.94
CA TYR A 135 -5.78 -13.53 7.32
C TYR A 135 -7.24 -13.16 7.09
N ALA A 136 -7.81 -12.34 7.97
CA ALA A 136 -9.10 -11.68 7.77
C ALA A 136 -9.05 -10.32 8.46
N ASN A 137 -9.63 -9.30 7.83
CA ASN A 137 -9.68 -7.95 8.38
C ASN A 137 -10.74 -7.81 9.49
N THR A 138 -10.73 -6.66 10.17
CA THR A 138 -11.72 -6.33 11.21
C THR A 138 -13.16 -6.38 10.69
N ALA A 139 -13.41 -6.03 9.42
CA ALA A 139 -14.75 -6.12 8.83
C ALA A 139 -15.27 -7.56 8.80
N PHE A 140 -14.43 -8.58 8.52
CA PHE A 140 -14.83 -9.98 8.59
C PHE A 140 -15.42 -10.33 9.96
N THR A 141 -14.72 -9.95 11.02
CA THR A 141 -15.14 -10.23 12.41
C THR A 141 -16.42 -9.49 12.77
N LYS A 142 -16.53 -8.21 12.40
CA LYS A 142 -17.73 -7.39 12.65
C LYS A 142 -18.96 -7.90 11.90
N THR A 143 -18.78 -8.30 10.65
CA THR A 143 -19.88 -8.72 9.78
C THR A 143 -20.36 -10.13 10.12
N TYR A 144 -19.44 -11.09 10.32
CA TYR A 144 -19.80 -12.49 10.55
C TYR A 144 -19.88 -12.90 12.02
N GLY A 145 -19.32 -12.12 12.94
CA GLY A 145 -19.36 -12.38 14.38
C GLY A 145 -18.37 -13.44 14.87
N TYR A 146 -17.43 -13.88 14.03
CA TYR A 146 -16.38 -14.83 14.42
C TYR A 146 -15.12 -14.07 14.82
N THR A 147 -14.59 -14.40 16.00
CA THR A 147 -13.32 -13.84 16.50
C THR A 147 -12.12 -14.40 15.75
N SER A 148 -10.94 -13.77 15.91
CA SER A 148 -9.68 -14.23 15.30
C SER A 148 -9.39 -15.70 15.55
N ASP A 149 -9.63 -16.15 16.77
CA ASP A 149 -9.30 -17.51 17.18
C ASP A 149 -10.27 -18.54 16.60
N GLU A 150 -11.47 -18.10 16.24
CA GLU A 150 -12.50 -18.95 15.66
C GLU A 150 -12.36 -19.09 14.14
N TRP A 151 -11.95 -18.04 13.43
CA TRP A 151 -11.77 -18.12 11.97
C TRP A 151 -10.38 -18.57 11.55
N LYS A 152 -9.34 -18.33 12.37
CA LYS A 152 -7.96 -18.66 11.99
C LYS A 152 -7.77 -20.17 11.88
N GLY A 153 -7.22 -20.61 10.76
CA GLY A 153 -7.05 -22.05 10.51
C GLY A 153 -8.33 -22.77 10.08
N LYS A 154 -9.46 -22.07 9.94
CA LYS A 154 -10.71 -22.63 9.38
C LYS A 154 -10.83 -22.33 7.90
N THR A 155 -11.74 -23.02 7.23
CA THR A 155 -12.08 -22.72 5.83
C THR A 155 -13.30 -21.79 5.76
N PRO A 156 -13.51 -21.05 4.67
CA PRO A 156 -14.71 -20.22 4.47
C PRO A 156 -16.05 -20.97 4.52
N ARG A 157 -16.04 -22.31 4.67
CA ARG A 157 -17.25 -23.08 4.97
C ARG A 157 -17.93 -22.62 6.26
N LEU A 158 -17.19 -21.97 7.18
CA LEU A 158 -17.74 -21.44 8.43
C LEU A 158 -18.85 -20.39 8.21
N ILE A 159 -18.83 -19.67 7.08
CA ILE A 159 -19.83 -18.65 6.71
C ILE A 159 -20.82 -19.14 5.66
N LYS A 160 -20.79 -20.43 5.30
CA LYS A 160 -21.66 -21.00 4.26
C LYS A 160 -23.11 -21.05 4.74
N SER A 161 -24.03 -20.50 3.95
CA SER A 161 -25.47 -20.49 4.27
C SER A 161 -26.23 -21.75 3.87
N GLY A 162 -25.68 -22.54 2.95
CA GLY A 162 -26.38 -23.66 2.31
C GLY A 162 -27.34 -23.25 1.19
N LYS A 163 -27.46 -21.95 0.85
CA LYS A 163 -28.33 -21.47 -0.24
C LYS A 163 -27.77 -21.72 -1.64
N GLN A 164 -26.46 -21.90 -1.76
CA GLN A 164 -25.78 -22.18 -3.02
C GLN A 164 -25.68 -23.69 -3.26
N THR A 165 -25.91 -24.11 -4.51
CA THR A 165 -25.86 -25.51 -4.91
C THR A 165 -24.44 -26.07 -4.88
N THR A 166 -24.30 -27.39 -4.84
CA THR A 166 -22.99 -28.05 -4.97
C THR A 166 -22.33 -27.69 -6.31
N GLN A 167 -23.10 -27.68 -7.40
CA GLN A 167 -22.62 -27.31 -8.74
C GLN A 167 -22.03 -25.89 -8.80
N PHE A 168 -22.62 -24.95 -8.06
CA PHE A 168 -22.08 -23.59 -7.94
C PHE A 168 -20.65 -23.60 -7.38
N TYR A 169 -20.41 -24.37 -6.31
CA TYR A 169 -19.08 -24.48 -5.72
C TYR A 169 -18.09 -25.25 -6.59
N GLU A 170 -18.53 -26.28 -7.31
CA GLU A 170 -17.67 -27.01 -8.25
C GLU A 170 -17.16 -26.09 -9.36
N ASN A 171 -18.06 -25.32 -9.98
CA ASN A 171 -17.69 -24.34 -11.01
C ASN A 171 -16.77 -23.25 -10.43
N PHE A 172 -17.09 -22.74 -9.24
CA PHE A 172 -16.26 -21.78 -8.53
C PHE A 172 -14.84 -22.31 -8.31
N TRP A 173 -14.68 -23.52 -7.75
CA TRP A 173 -13.37 -24.11 -7.49
C TRP A 173 -12.60 -24.45 -8.76
N GLY A 174 -13.29 -24.89 -9.82
CA GLY A 174 -12.67 -25.14 -11.12
C GLY A 174 -12.03 -23.88 -11.71
N LYS A 175 -12.74 -22.76 -11.66
CA LYS A 175 -12.28 -21.46 -12.18
C LYS A 175 -11.18 -20.82 -11.32
N ILE A 176 -11.31 -20.77 -9.99
CA ILE A 176 -10.25 -20.13 -9.18
C ILE A 176 -8.94 -20.94 -9.19
N LYS A 177 -9.03 -22.27 -9.28
CA LYS A 177 -7.84 -23.13 -9.37
C LYS A 177 -7.15 -23.07 -10.74
N SER A 178 -7.84 -22.62 -11.79
CA SER A 178 -7.22 -22.35 -13.10
C SER A 178 -6.58 -20.95 -13.18
N GLY A 179 -6.55 -20.20 -12.06
CA GLY A 179 -5.96 -18.86 -12.02
C GLY A 179 -6.92 -17.74 -12.42
N GLN A 180 -8.21 -18.03 -12.63
CA GLN A 180 -9.20 -17.01 -13.00
C GLN A 180 -9.77 -16.28 -11.78
N THR A 181 -9.93 -14.96 -11.90
CA THR A 181 -10.73 -14.16 -10.97
C THR A 181 -12.22 -14.42 -11.21
N ILE A 182 -12.99 -14.49 -10.12
CA ILE A 182 -14.44 -14.69 -10.20
C ILE A 182 -15.14 -13.62 -9.38
N GLU A 183 -16.15 -13.01 -10.01
CA GLU A 183 -17.16 -12.20 -9.34
C GLU A 183 -18.44 -13.01 -9.17
N LEU A 184 -19.06 -12.93 -7.99
CA LEU A 184 -20.24 -13.72 -7.66
C LEU A 184 -21.12 -13.03 -6.60
N SER A 185 -22.43 -13.25 -6.68
CA SER A 185 -23.34 -12.93 -5.58
C SER A 185 -23.62 -14.18 -4.76
N ILE A 186 -23.43 -14.10 -3.45
CA ILE A 186 -23.58 -15.21 -2.51
C ILE A 186 -24.36 -14.77 -1.29
N ILE A 187 -25.10 -15.69 -0.69
CA ILE A 187 -25.72 -15.50 0.62
C ILE A 187 -24.86 -16.24 1.62
N ASN A 188 -24.29 -15.52 2.58
CA ASN A 188 -23.53 -16.11 3.69
C ASN A 188 -24.36 -16.09 4.97
N LYS A 189 -23.96 -16.91 5.93
CA LYS A 189 -24.57 -17.01 7.25
C LYS A 189 -23.57 -16.60 8.32
N THR A 190 -23.98 -15.66 9.17
CA THR A 190 -23.22 -15.22 10.33
C THR A 190 -23.26 -16.24 11.47
N LYS A 191 -22.43 -16.06 12.49
CA LYS A 191 -22.39 -16.93 13.68
C LYS A 191 -23.72 -16.99 14.43
N ASP A 192 -24.42 -15.86 14.54
CA ASP A 192 -25.76 -15.75 15.14
C ASP A 192 -26.90 -16.22 14.20
N GLY A 193 -26.56 -16.61 12.97
CA GLY A 193 -27.46 -17.28 12.04
C GLY A 193 -28.20 -16.37 11.07
N ARG A 194 -27.91 -15.06 11.06
CA ARG A 194 -28.44 -14.11 10.06
C ARG A 194 -27.89 -14.41 8.67
N PHE A 195 -28.73 -14.22 7.66
CA PHE A 195 -28.32 -14.31 6.26
C PHE A 195 -27.93 -12.93 5.75
N ILE A 196 -26.76 -12.86 5.10
CA ILE A 196 -26.22 -11.62 4.52
C ILE A 196 -25.98 -11.84 3.04
N SER A 197 -26.52 -10.94 2.22
CA SER A 197 -26.27 -10.92 0.78
C SER A 197 -24.94 -10.23 0.49
N MET A 198 -24.03 -10.96 -0.13
CA MET A 198 -22.68 -10.51 -0.46
C MET A 198 -22.48 -10.47 -1.97
N GLU A 199 -21.86 -9.39 -2.45
CA GLU A 199 -21.16 -9.37 -3.73
C GLU A 199 -19.68 -9.60 -3.47
N ALA A 200 -19.11 -10.63 -4.09
CA ALA A 200 -17.77 -11.10 -3.79
C ALA A 200 -16.91 -11.14 -5.05
N SER A 201 -15.66 -10.73 -4.92
CA SER A 201 -14.59 -10.98 -5.89
C SER A 201 -13.56 -11.89 -5.24
N VAL A 202 -13.24 -13.01 -5.90
CA VAL A 202 -12.23 -13.97 -5.45
C VAL A 202 -11.12 -14.05 -6.48
N ASN A 203 -9.91 -13.75 -6.02
CA ASN A 203 -8.71 -13.62 -6.84
C ASN A 203 -7.65 -14.63 -6.38
N PRO A 204 -7.12 -15.49 -7.25
CA PRO A 204 -5.97 -16.33 -6.91
C PRO A 204 -4.71 -15.49 -6.75
N ILE A 205 -3.96 -15.75 -5.68
CA ILE A 205 -2.65 -15.13 -5.44
C ILE A 205 -1.61 -16.04 -6.08
N ILE A 206 -1.03 -15.61 -7.20
CA ILE A 206 -0.10 -16.40 -8.01
C ILE A 206 1.32 -15.89 -7.80
N SER A 207 2.24 -16.81 -7.53
CA SER A 207 3.69 -16.58 -7.52
C SER A 207 4.29 -17.02 -8.85
N GLU A 208 5.24 -16.23 -9.38
CA GLU A 208 5.96 -16.55 -10.62
C GLU A 208 6.68 -17.90 -10.57
N SER A 209 7.11 -18.37 -9.40
CA SER A 209 7.88 -19.61 -9.24
C SER A 209 7.13 -20.74 -8.53
N GLN A 210 6.10 -20.43 -7.73
CA GLN A 210 5.43 -21.41 -6.85
C GLN A 210 3.97 -21.70 -7.23
N GLY A 211 3.47 -21.10 -8.32
CA GLY A 211 2.07 -21.24 -8.72
C GLY A 211 1.12 -20.55 -7.73
N ILE A 212 -0.07 -21.12 -7.51
CA ILE A 212 -1.08 -20.51 -6.62
C ILE A 212 -0.65 -20.65 -5.15
N LEU A 213 -0.37 -19.52 -4.50
CA LEU A 213 -0.07 -19.42 -3.07
C LEU A 213 -1.34 -19.48 -2.20
N GLY A 214 -2.45 -18.98 -2.73
CA GLY A 214 -3.70 -18.84 -1.99
C GLY A 214 -4.75 -18.06 -2.74
N PHE A 215 -5.78 -17.62 -2.03
CA PHE A 215 -6.91 -16.88 -2.61
C PHE A 215 -7.25 -15.68 -1.75
N LEU A 216 -7.39 -14.51 -2.37
CA LEU A 216 -7.90 -13.28 -1.79
C LEU A 216 -9.39 -13.17 -2.11
N ALA A 217 -10.22 -13.06 -1.08
CA ALA A 217 -11.64 -12.78 -1.22
C ALA A 217 -11.97 -11.40 -0.66
N ILE A 218 -12.67 -10.60 -1.46
CA ILE A 218 -13.22 -9.31 -1.07
C ILE A 218 -14.74 -9.43 -1.19
N GLN A 219 -15.47 -9.11 -0.13
CA GLN A 219 -16.93 -9.25 -0.07
C GLN A 219 -17.55 -7.95 0.42
N ARG A 220 -18.51 -7.44 -0.34
CA ARG A 220 -19.31 -6.28 0.00
C ARG A 220 -20.70 -6.72 0.43
N ASP A 221 -21.12 -6.26 1.60
CA ASP A 221 -22.49 -6.44 2.06
C ASP A 221 -23.42 -5.54 1.23
N VAL A 222 -24.35 -6.17 0.51
CA VAL A 222 -25.36 -5.51 -0.31
C VAL A 222 -26.77 -5.78 0.20
N THR A 223 -26.91 -6.24 1.44
CA THR A 223 -28.21 -6.61 2.03
C THR A 223 -29.15 -5.41 2.09
N GLU A 224 -28.66 -4.27 2.59
CA GLU A 224 -29.47 -3.04 2.65
C GLU A 224 -29.81 -2.52 1.26
N LYS A 225 -28.82 -2.53 0.35
CA LYS A 225 -29.01 -2.11 -1.05
C LYS A 225 -30.09 -2.95 -1.73
N LYS A 226 -30.00 -4.29 -1.66
CA LYS A 226 -31.01 -5.18 -2.23
C LYS A 226 -32.39 -4.97 -1.61
N ARG A 227 -32.48 -4.78 -0.30
CA ARG A 227 -33.75 -4.49 0.38
C ARG A 227 -34.39 -3.19 -0.11
N LEU A 228 -33.58 -2.15 -0.33
CA LEU A 228 -34.06 -0.88 -0.89
C LEU A 228 -34.51 -1.05 -2.33
N ASP A 229 -33.73 -1.75 -3.16
CA ASP A 229 -34.06 -2.01 -4.56
C ASP A 229 -35.37 -2.83 -4.68
N GLU A 230 -35.55 -3.86 -3.86
CA GLU A 230 -36.78 -4.66 -3.79
C GLU A 230 -37.98 -3.82 -3.34
N SER A 231 -37.80 -2.93 -2.35
CA SER A 231 -38.86 -2.04 -1.88
C SER A 231 -39.27 -1.03 -2.95
N LEU A 232 -38.32 -0.49 -3.71
CA LEU A 232 -38.59 0.42 -4.82
C LEU A 232 -39.34 -0.29 -5.94
N LEU A 233 -38.89 -1.49 -6.31
CA LEU A 233 -39.53 -2.29 -7.35
C LEU A 233 -40.97 -2.66 -6.99
N SER A 234 -41.20 -3.07 -5.74
CA SER A 234 -42.55 -3.39 -5.24
C SER A 234 -43.47 -2.18 -5.30
N ARG A 235 -42.97 -1.00 -4.92
CA ARG A 235 -43.75 0.25 -4.92
C ARG A 235 -44.05 0.74 -6.34
N SER A 236 -43.12 0.58 -7.27
CA SER A 236 -43.34 0.88 -8.69
C SER A 236 -44.44 0.00 -9.27
N GLY A 237 -44.39 -1.31 -9.00
CA GLY A 237 -45.42 -2.25 -9.47
C GLY A 237 -46.81 -1.98 -8.87
N GLU A 238 -46.88 -1.51 -7.62
CA GLU A 238 -48.15 -1.09 -7.01
C GLU A 238 -48.73 0.17 -7.68
N LEU A 239 -47.88 1.16 -7.95
CA LEU A 239 -48.28 2.39 -8.66
C LEU A 239 -48.76 2.09 -10.09
N GLU A 240 -48.09 1.20 -10.81
CA GLU A 240 -48.51 0.79 -12.16
C GLU A 240 -49.90 0.12 -12.15
N ARG A 241 -50.17 -0.74 -11.17
CA ARG A 241 -51.50 -1.36 -11.00
C ARG A 241 -52.57 -0.34 -10.64
N LEU A 242 -52.27 0.61 -9.77
CA LEU A 242 -53.22 1.69 -9.43
C LEU A 242 -53.52 2.55 -10.65
N ASN A 243 -52.50 2.89 -11.43
CA ASN A 243 -52.66 3.69 -12.64
C ASN A 243 -53.51 2.96 -13.70
N SER A 244 -53.29 1.66 -13.92
CA SER A 244 -54.10 0.88 -14.86
C SER A 244 -55.57 0.78 -14.44
N LEU A 245 -55.85 0.62 -13.14
CA LEU A 245 -57.20 0.63 -12.60
C LEU A 245 -57.89 1.99 -12.73
N MET A 246 -57.15 3.10 -12.54
CA MET A 246 -57.70 4.45 -12.74
C MET A 246 -58.05 4.70 -14.20
N VAL A 247 -57.18 4.30 -15.13
CA VAL A 247 -57.45 4.41 -16.58
C VAL A 247 -58.69 3.60 -16.97
N ASP A 248 -58.81 2.35 -16.51
CA ASP A 248 -59.99 1.51 -16.79
C ASP A 248 -61.28 2.14 -16.22
N ARG A 249 -61.21 2.69 -15.00
CA ARG A 249 -62.33 3.40 -14.38
C ARG A 249 -62.72 4.66 -15.17
N GLU A 250 -61.75 5.43 -15.64
CA GLU A 250 -62.01 6.62 -16.45
C GLU A 250 -62.68 6.27 -17.79
N LEU A 251 -62.17 5.26 -18.49
CA LEU A 251 -62.77 4.76 -19.73
C LEU A 251 -64.23 4.34 -19.52
N LYS A 252 -64.49 3.58 -18.45
CA LYS A 252 -65.84 3.13 -18.10
C LYS A 252 -66.78 4.29 -17.75
N MET A 253 -66.27 5.33 -17.11
CA MET A 253 -67.04 6.55 -16.81
C MET A 253 -67.35 7.35 -18.08
N ILE A 254 -66.42 7.40 -19.04
CA ILE A 254 -66.65 8.05 -20.35
C ILE A 254 -67.75 7.30 -21.11
N GLU A 255 -67.64 5.97 -21.21
CA GLU A 255 -68.64 5.11 -21.86
C GLU A 255 -70.02 5.26 -21.22
N LEU A 256 -70.09 5.29 -19.88
CA LEU A 256 -71.34 5.46 -19.16
C LEU A 256 -71.99 6.82 -19.46
N LYS A 257 -71.20 7.91 -19.49
CA LYS A 257 -71.68 9.26 -19.84
C LYS A 257 -72.21 9.32 -21.27
N GLU A 258 -71.52 8.66 -22.21
CA GLU A 258 -71.92 8.61 -23.61
C GLU A 258 -73.24 7.85 -23.78
N ASN A 259 -73.39 6.69 -23.14
CA ASN A 259 -74.63 5.91 -23.11
C ASN A 259 -75.81 6.67 -22.47
N LEU A 260 -75.57 7.43 -21.39
CA LEU A 260 -76.58 8.30 -20.78
C LEU A 260 -77.04 9.40 -21.74
N LYS A 261 -76.10 10.01 -22.48
CA LYS A 261 -76.39 11.07 -23.45
C LYS A 261 -77.24 10.55 -24.61
N ASN A 262 -76.94 9.34 -25.11
CA ASN A 262 -77.68 8.69 -26.19
C ASN A 262 -79.09 8.20 -25.78
N LYS A 263 -79.38 8.08 -24.48
CA LYS A 263 -80.72 7.71 -23.96
C LYS A 263 -81.66 8.91 -23.76
N ILE A 264 -81.14 10.13 -23.78
CA ILE A 264 -81.88 11.38 -23.53
C ILE A 264 -82.21 12.11 -24.85
N HIS A 265 -81.88 11.52 -26.00
CA HIS A 265 -82.33 11.92 -27.35
C HIS A 265 -83.15 10.78 -27.97
#